data_AF-A0A168LCI5-F1
#
_entry.id   AF-A0A168LCI5-F1
#
_cell.length_a   1.000
_cell.length_b   1.000
_cell.length_c   1.000
_cell.angle_alpha   90.00
_cell.angle_beta   90.00
_cell.angle_gamma   90.00
#
_symmetry.space_group_name_H-M   'P 1'
#
loop_
_entity.id
_entity.type
_entity.pdbx_description
1 polymer ?
#
loop_
_entity_poly.entity_id
_entity_poly.type
_entity_poly.pdbx_seq_one_letter_code
_entity_poly.pdbx_strand_id
1 'polypeptide(L)'
;LQREVTCFVQYVEPTRIEIKLREYLVHRIRTSVQAKWPSATVSVFGSFSTTLYLPNSDIDLVVEFPPSTQLRLRNLASTLVQDDICRDPQVIEHASVPVIKFADAMTNLKVDIVLNSTSGLDSADKINHMLVKYPGLRPLSLIVKHLLALRGHNEVFTGGLGGYAIVCLVVSFLQMHPKVASGAIDPMQNLGVLLLDFFQLYGLNFNLDVVGVDVRGEGSYYDKVRGVSGISCRNGRAVFSIKDPLDASNDIGMKSYNSSLVVRAFKYAYLSMTDKAFSLEAELRKNKYKK
;
A
#
# COMPACT_ATOMS: atom_id res chain seq x y z
N LEU A 1 -3.96 21.98 8.77
CA LEU A 1 -3.58 20.55 8.79
C LEU A 1 -4.74 19.55 8.86
N GLN A 2 -5.47 19.38 9.97
CA GLN A 2 -6.60 18.40 10.03
C GLN A 2 -7.55 18.52 8.82
N ARG A 3 -8.01 19.74 8.56
CA ARG A 3 -8.91 20.05 7.43
C ARG A 3 -8.27 19.74 6.07
N GLU A 4 -6.97 19.99 5.91
CA GLU A 4 -6.25 19.70 4.65
C GLU A 4 -6.11 18.20 4.42
N VAL A 5 -5.86 17.42 5.48
CA VAL A 5 -5.85 15.96 5.40
C VAL A 5 -7.22 15.44 4.95
N THR A 6 -8.31 15.95 5.54
CA THR A 6 -9.66 15.59 5.12
C THR A 6 -9.93 15.96 3.66
N CYS A 7 -9.60 17.18 3.25
CA CYS A 7 -9.77 17.63 1.86
C CYS A 7 -8.95 16.80 0.87
N PHE A 8 -7.71 16.44 1.22
CA PHE A 8 -6.88 15.58 0.37
C PHE A 8 -7.51 14.20 0.19
N VAL A 9 -7.99 13.59 1.28
CA VAL A 9 -8.61 12.26 1.23
C VAL A 9 -9.86 12.27 0.37
N GLN A 10 -10.70 13.31 0.50
CA GLN A 10 -11.87 13.52 -0.36
C GLN A 10 -11.49 13.77 -1.82
N TYR A 11 -10.39 14.48 -2.07
CA TYR A 11 -9.93 14.77 -3.43
C TYR A 11 -9.43 13.52 -4.16
N VAL A 12 -8.74 12.61 -3.45
CA VAL A 12 -8.24 11.36 -4.04
C VAL A 12 -9.27 10.23 -4.02
N GLU A 13 -10.46 10.47 -3.46
CA GLU A 13 -11.52 9.48 -3.47
C GLU A 13 -12.02 9.25 -4.90
N PRO A 14 -12.15 7.98 -5.31
CA PRO A 14 -12.61 7.65 -6.65
C PRO A 14 -14.05 8.09 -6.83
N THR A 15 -14.32 8.76 -7.94
CA THR A 15 -15.68 9.12 -8.35
C THR A 15 -16.50 7.87 -8.70
N ARG A 16 -17.83 8.00 -8.68
CA ARG A 16 -18.73 6.90 -9.09
C ARG A 16 -18.43 6.41 -10.51
N ILE A 17 -18.08 7.31 -11.43
CA ILE A 17 -17.76 6.98 -12.82
C ILE A 17 -16.46 6.17 -12.87
N GLU A 18 -15.43 6.61 -12.16
CA GLU A 18 -14.15 5.89 -12.07
C GLU A 18 -14.28 4.50 -11.46
N ILE A 19 -15.17 4.32 -10.48
CA ILE A 19 -15.51 3.00 -9.92
C ILE A 19 -16.19 2.14 -11.00
N LYS A 20 -17.20 2.68 -11.70
CA LYS A 20 -17.91 1.95 -12.76
C LYS A 20 -17.02 1.56 -13.94
N LEU A 21 -16.08 2.41 -14.35
CA LEU A 21 -15.12 2.08 -15.40
C LEU A 21 -14.22 0.91 -14.98
N ARG A 22 -13.74 0.91 -13.73
CA ARG A 22 -12.95 -0.21 -13.19
C ARG A 22 -13.77 -1.50 -13.11
N GLU A 23 -14.99 -1.44 -12.57
CA GLU A 23 -15.91 -2.59 -12.54
C GLU A 23 -16.19 -3.15 -13.94
N TYR A 24 -16.40 -2.26 -14.92
CA TYR A 24 -16.64 -2.64 -16.31
C TYR A 24 -15.42 -3.29 -16.96
N LEU A 25 -14.22 -2.77 -16.72
CA LEU A 25 -12.98 -3.39 -17.18
C LEU A 25 -12.78 -4.80 -16.57
N VAL A 26 -13.00 -4.95 -15.26
CA VAL A 26 -12.95 -6.27 -14.61
C VAL A 26 -13.98 -7.23 -15.20
N HIS A 27 -15.18 -6.74 -15.52
CA HIS A 27 -16.21 -7.53 -16.18
C HIS A 27 -15.77 -7.99 -17.59
N ARG A 28 -15.22 -7.10 -18.41
CA ARG A 28 -14.69 -7.43 -19.75
C ARG A 28 -13.60 -8.51 -19.68
N ILE A 29 -12.65 -8.35 -18.76
CA ILE A 29 -11.57 -9.33 -18.55
C ILE A 29 -12.15 -10.67 -18.11
N ARG A 30 -13.08 -10.67 -17.14
CA ARG A 30 -13.72 -11.90 -16.68
C ARG A 30 -14.44 -12.63 -17.82
N THR A 31 -15.22 -11.91 -18.63
CA THR A 31 -15.94 -12.49 -19.77
C THR A 31 -15.00 -13.08 -20.81
N SER A 32 -13.91 -12.39 -21.16
CA SER A 32 -12.87 -12.88 -22.08
C SER A 32 -12.22 -14.17 -21.56
N VAL A 33 -11.79 -14.17 -20.29
CA VAL A 33 -11.18 -15.35 -19.66
C VAL A 33 -12.15 -16.52 -19.62
N GLN A 34 -13.40 -16.30 -19.19
CA GLN A 34 -14.39 -17.36 -19.03
C GLN A 34 -14.95 -17.88 -20.37
N ALA A 35 -14.91 -17.08 -21.44
CA ALA A 35 -15.24 -17.55 -22.79
C ALA A 35 -14.25 -18.62 -23.27
N LYS A 36 -12.96 -18.48 -22.92
CA LYS A 36 -11.92 -19.45 -23.27
C LYS A 36 -11.77 -20.57 -22.24
N TRP A 37 -11.93 -20.25 -20.96
CA TRP A 37 -11.80 -21.15 -19.82
C TRP A 37 -12.99 -21.01 -18.86
N PRO A 38 -14.11 -21.70 -19.14
CA PRO A 38 -15.36 -21.53 -18.37
C PRO A 38 -15.24 -21.80 -16.87
N SER A 39 -14.30 -22.66 -16.47
CA SER A 39 -14.05 -23.01 -15.08
C SER A 39 -13.07 -22.08 -14.36
N ALA A 40 -12.57 -21.04 -15.02
CA ALA A 40 -11.65 -20.08 -14.41
C ALA A 40 -12.40 -19.03 -13.57
N THR A 41 -11.80 -18.65 -12.44
CA THR A 41 -12.28 -17.55 -11.59
C THR A 41 -11.40 -16.32 -11.78
N VAL A 42 -12.03 -15.13 -11.80
CA VAL A 42 -11.32 -13.84 -11.89
C VAL A 42 -11.75 -12.98 -10.72
N SER A 43 -10.80 -12.72 -9.82
CA SER A 43 -11.01 -12.00 -8.57
C SER A 43 -10.11 -10.78 -8.49
N VAL A 44 -10.63 -9.67 -7.95
CA VAL A 44 -9.85 -8.46 -7.73
C VAL A 44 -9.21 -8.50 -6.35
N PHE A 45 -7.95 -8.09 -6.25
CA PHE A 45 -7.25 -8.00 -4.97
C PHE A 45 -6.54 -6.64 -4.83
N GLY A 46 -5.72 -6.51 -3.78
CA GLY A 46 -4.82 -5.38 -3.62
C GLY A 46 -5.51 -4.05 -3.27
N SER A 47 -5.05 -2.97 -3.89
CA SER A 47 -5.48 -1.62 -3.49
C SER A 47 -6.94 -1.34 -3.87
N PHE A 48 -7.43 -1.94 -4.96
CA PHE A 48 -8.81 -1.75 -5.41
C PHE A 48 -9.82 -2.42 -4.46
N SER A 49 -9.57 -3.66 -4.04
CA SER A 49 -10.45 -4.37 -3.11
C SER A 49 -10.44 -3.78 -1.68
N THR A 50 -9.38 -3.08 -1.31
CA THR A 50 -9.20 -2.48 0.03
C THR A 50 -9.58 -0.99 0.11
N THR A 51 -10.02 -0.38 -0.99
CA THR A 51 -10.30 1.07 -1.10
C THR A 51 -9.12 1.99 -0.74
N LEU A 52 -7.90 1.45 -0.80
CA LEU A 52 -6.63 2.13 -0.51
C LEU A 52 -5.85 2.48 -1.78
N TYR A 53 -6.54 2.60 -2.91
CA TYR A 53 -5.95 2.96 -4.18
C TYR A 53 -5.96 4.47 -4.38
N LEU A 54 -4.93 4.97 -5.07
CA LEU A 54 -4.89 6.34 -5.58
C LEU A 54 -5.57 6.37 -6.96
N PRO A 55 -6.00 7.55 -7.46
CA PRO A 55 -6.69 7.65 -8.75
C PRO A 55 -5.93 7.00 -9.92
N ASN A 56 -4.60 6.99 -9.89
CA ASN A 56 -3.74 6.41 -10.92
C ASN A 56 -3.20 5.00 -10.58
N SER A 57 -3.74 4.34 -9.55
CA SER A 57 -3.30 3.00 -9.16
C SER A 57 -3.80 1.93 -10.13
N ASP A 58 -2.95 0.90 -10.29
CA ASP A 58 -3.21 -0.29 -11.09
C ASP A 58 -4.36 -1.13 -10.48
N ILE A 59 -5.01 -1.92 -11.33
CA ILE A 59 -5.99 -2.93 -10.92
C ILE A 59 -5.29 -4.28 -10.83
N ASP A 60 -5.21 -4.83 -9.63
CA ASP A 60 -4.60 -6.14 -9.38
C ASP A 60 -5.65 -7.26 -9.50
N LEU A 61 -5.46 -8.20 -10.42
CA LEU A 61 -6.37 -9.33 -10.66
C LEU A 61 -5.66 -10.66 -10.45
N VAL A 62 -6.34 -11.59 -9.80
CA VAL A 62 -5.93 -12.99 -9.78
C VAL A 62 -6.87 -13.78 -10.69
N VAL A 63 -6.27 -14.60 -11.56
CA VAL A 63 -7.00 -15.58 -12.35
C VAL A 63 -6.61 -16.96 -11.84
N GLU A 64 -7.59 -17.70 -11.36
CA GLU A 64 -7.38 -19.07 -10.89
C GLU A 64 -7.98 -20.05 -11.89
N PHE A 65 -7.20 -21.07 -12.22
CA PHE A 65 -7.61 -22.15 -13.10
C PHE A 65 -7.71 -23.45 -12.31
N PRO A 66 -8.58 -24.40 -12.72
CA PRO A 66 -8.59 -25.73 -12.15
C PRO A 66 -7.19 -26.39 -12.26
N PRO A 67 -6.77 -27.22 -11.29
CA PRO A 67 -5.44 -27.85 -11.27
C PRO A 67 -5.10 -28.66 -12.54
N SER A 68 -6.11 -29.13 -13.26
CA SER A 68 -5.97 -29.85 -14.53
C SER A 68 -5.53 -28.97 -15.71
N THR A 69 -5.59 -27.65 -15.57
CA THR A 69 -5.29 -26.69 -16.64
C THR A 69 -3.85 -26.21 -16.53
N GLN A 70 -2.93 -26.80 -17.30
CA GLN A 70 -1.58 -26.26 -17.47
C GLN A 70 -1.59 -25.06 -18.41
N LEU A 71 -1.88 -23.87 -17.88
CA LEU A 71 -1.83 -22.64 -18.67
C LEU A 71 -0.49 -21.92 -18.54
N ARG A 72 0.02 -21.43 -19.67
CA ARG A 72 1.11 -20.46 -19.71
C ARG A 72 0.53 -19.05 -19.71
N LEU A 73 1.14 -18.12 -18.99
CA LEU A 73 0.75 -16.69 -18.95
C LEU A 73 0.54 -16.10 -20.35
N ARG A 74 1.39 -16.50 -21.31
CA ARG A 74 1.30 -16.06 -22.70
C ARG A 74 -0.02 -16.42 -23.40
N ASN A 75 -0.65 -17.54 -23.02
CA ASN A 75 -1.94 -17.93 -23.59
C ASN A 75 -3.02 -16.95 -23.15
N LEU A 76 -3.04 -16.61 -21.85
CA LEU A 76 -3.96 -15.61 -21.32
C LEU A 76 -3.70 -14.24 -21.97
N ALA A 77 -2.44 -13.80 -22.05
CA ALA A 77 -2.08 -12.54 -22.70
C ALA A 77 -2.56 -12.50 -24.17
N SER A 78 -2.41 -13.60 -24.92
CA SER A 78 -2.89 -13.70 -26.31
C SER A 78 -4.41 -13.59 -26.40
N THR A 79 -5.15 -14.22 -25.50
CA THR A 79 -6.62 -14.11 -25.45
C THR A 79 -7.05 -12.65 -25.19
N LEU A 80 -6.39 -11.95 -24.26
CA LEU A 80 -6.71 -10.55 -23.97
C LEU A 80 -6.47 -9.62 -25.18
N VAL A 81 -5.44 -9.91 -25.99
CA VAL A 81 -5.18 -9.17 -27.24
C VAL A 81 -6.23 -9.50 -28.31
N GLN A 82 -6.61 -10.78 -28.45
CA GLN A 82 -7.63 -11.21 -29.41
C GLN A 82 -8.99 -10.56 -29.14
N ASP A 83 -9.33 -10.35 -27.87
CA ASP A 83 -10.60 -9.74 -27.44
C ASP A 83 -10.53 -8.21 -27.31
N ASP A 84 -9.49 -7.55 -27.84
CA ASP A 84 -9.27 -6.09 -27.80
C ASP A 84 -9.34 -5.49 -26.38
N ILE A 85 -8.90 -6.25 -25.38
CA ILE A 85 -8.75 -5.75 -24.01
C ILE A 85 -7.48 -4.93 -23.91
N CYS A 86 -6.40 -5.39 -24.53
CA CYS A 86 -5.12 -4.69 -24.54
C CYS A 86 -4.36 -4.93 -25.84
N ARG A 87 -3.38 -4.08 -26.14
CA ARG A 87 -2.60 -4.16 -27.38
C ARG A 87 -1.24 -4.84 -27.21
N ASP A 88 -0.54 -4.51 -26.13
CA ASP A 88 0.84 -4.96 -25.89
C ASP A 88 1.03 -5.33 -24.41
N PRO A 89 0.57 -6.53 -23.99
CA PRO A 89 0.76 -6.99 -22.63
C PRO A 89 2.21 -7.43 -22.37
N GLN A 90 2.79 -6.95 -21.28
CA GLN A 90 4.10 -7.39 -20.80
C GLN A 90 3.96 -8.61 -19.91
N VAL A 91 4.55 -9.73 -20.31
CA VAL A 91 4.53 -10.98 -19.54
C VAL A 91 5.85 -11.14 -18.79
N ILE A 92 5.80 -11.10 -17.46
CA ILE A 92 6.97 -11.20 -16.57
C ILE A 92 6.97 -12.57 -15.90
N GLU A 93 7.67 -13.54 -16.51
CA GLU A 93 7.64 -14.96 -16.09
C GLU A 93 8.69 -15.28 -15.01
N HIS A 94 9.78 -14.51 -14.93
CA HIS A 94 10.95 -14.82 -14.08
C HIS A 94 10.96 -14.10 -12.72
N ALA A 95 9.85 -13.47 -12.31
CA ALA A 95 9.72 -12.84 -11.00
C ALA A 95 9.30 -13.86 -9.93
N SER A 96 9.43 -13.50 -8.64
CA SER A 96 8.95 -14.34 -7.53
C SER A 96 7.46 -14.71 -7.66
N VAL A 97 6.68 -13.80 -8.23
CA VAL A 97 5.28 -14.02 -8.60
C VAL A 97 5.15 -13.58 -10.06
N PRO A 98 4.97 -14.53 -11.00
CA PRO A 98 4.79 -14.21 -12.40
C PRO A 98 3.53 -13.36 -12.64
N VAL A 99 3.64 -12.34 -13.50
CA VAL A 99 2.58 -11.34 -13.70
C VAL A 99 2.46 -10.90 -15.16
N ILE A 100 1.24 -10.64 -15.62
CA ILE A 100 0.96 -9.96 -16.89
C ILE A 100 0.59 -8.52 -16.59
N LYS A 101 1.32 -7.56 -17.16
CA LYS A 101 1.07 -6.13 -16.98
C LYS A 101 0.61 -5.51 -18.30
N PHE A 102 -0.47 -4.72 -18.28
CA PHE A 102 -0.93 -4.01 -19.48
C PHE A 102 -1.74 -2.76 -19.12
N ALA A 103 -2.03 -1.94 -20.13
CA ALA A 103 -3.04 -0.89 -20.06
C ALA A 103 -4.25 -1.29 -20.91
N ASP A 104 -5.45 -1.10 -20.37
CA ASP A 104 -6.70 -1.34 -21.08
C ASP A 104 -6.81 -0.43 -22.31
N ALA A 105 -7.16 -1.01 -23.47
CA ALA A 105 -7.23 -0.30 -24.73
C ALA A 105 -8.30 0.81 -24.75
N MET A 106 -9.34 0.68 -23.92
CA MET A 106 -10.46 1.63 -23.87
C MET A 106 -10.22 2.77 -22.87
N THR A 107 -9.81 2.45 -21.65
CA THR A 107 -9.73 3.41 -20.52
C THR A 107 -8.31 3.81 -20.16
N ASN A 108 -7.31 3.13 -20.73
CA ASN A 108 -5.89 3.27 -20.37
C ASN A 108 -5.59 2.98 -18.89
N LEU A 109 -6.51 2.32 -18.18
CA LEU A 109 -6.29 1.84 -16.82
C LEU A 109 -5.27 0.71 -16.85
N LYS A 110 -4.30 0.79 -15.94
CA LYS A 110 -3.26 -0.23 -15.79
C LYS A 110 -3.79 -1.44 -15.03
N VAL A 111 -3.41 -2.63 -15.48
CA VAL A 111 -3.86 -3.90 -14.92
C VAL A 111 -2.65 -4.83 -14.75
N ASP A 112 -2.55 -5.44 -13.58
CA ASP A 112 -1.61 -6.49 -13.24
C ASP A 112 -2.39 -7.79 -13.00
N ILE A 113 -2.11 -8.85 -13.76
CA ILE A 113 -2.75 -10.16 -13.60
C ILE A 113 -1.75 -11.20 -13.11
N VAL A 114 -2.06 -11.83 -11.98
CA VAL A 114 -1.31 -12.95 -11.40
C VAL A 114 -2.12 -14.24 -11.55
N LEU A 115 -1.44 -15.38 -11.70
CA LEU A 115 -2.10 -16.70 -11.80
C LEU A 115 -2.00 -17.50 -10.50
N ASN A 116 -3.10 -18.13 -10.11
CA ASN A 116 -3.16 -19.15 -9.04
C ASN A 116 -2.45 -18.74 -7.73
N SER A 117 -2.54 -17.46 -7.36
CA SER A 117 -1.91 -16.94 -6.15
C SER A 117 -2.96 -16.32 -5.22
N THR A 118 -3.31 -17.04 -4.16
CA THR A 118 -4.32 -16.60 -3.18
C THR A 118 -3.76 -15.65 -2.12
N SER A 119 -2.44 -15.56 -1.97
CA SER A 119 -1.80 -14.72 -0.93
C SER A 119 -2.19 -13.24 -1.04
N GLY A 120 -2.46 -12.75 -2.26
CA GLY A 120 -2.97 -11.40 -2.49
C GLY A 120 -4.40 -11.19 -1.97
N LEU A 121 -5.25 -12.22 -2.02
CA LEU A 121 -6.61 -12.19 -1.49
C LEU A 121 -6.58 -12.21 0.05
N ASP A 122 -5.83 -13.13 0.64
CA ASP A 122 -5.68 -13.22 2.10
C ASP A 122 -5.14 -11.92 2.70
N SER A 123 -4.16 -11.30 2.02
CA SER A 123 -3.61 -10.00 2.40
C SER A 123 -4.65 -8.89 2.32
N ALA A 124 -5.47 -8.87 1.26
CA ALA A 124 -6.54 -7.89 1.11
C ALA A 124 -7.60 -8.03 2.20
N ASP A 125 -8.01 -9.27 2.52
CA ASP A 125 -8.94 -9.54 3.61
C ASP A 125 -8.36 -9.11 4.96
N LYS A 126 -7.09 -9.39 5.21
CA LYS A 126 -6.41 -8.93 6.43
C LYS A 126 -6.39 -7.40 6.53
N ILE A 127 -6.09 -6.71 5.43
CA ILE A 127 -6.13 -5.24 5.37
C ILE A 127 -7.55 -4.73 5.64
N ASN A 128 -8.58 -5.35 5.05
CA ASN A 128 -9.98 -4.96 5.28
C ASN A 128 -10.37 -5.09 6.76
N HIS A 129 -9.95 -6.16 7.44
CA HIS A 129 -10.15 -6.28 8.88
C HIS A 129 -9.40 -5.19 9.67
N MET A 130 -8.17 -4.85 9.28
CA MET A 130 -7.42 -3.75 9.91
C MET A 130 -8.06 -2.39 9.67
N LEU A 131 -8.65 -2.14 8.49
CA LEU A 131 -9.36 -0.90 8.17
C LEU A 131 -10.59 -0.69 9.04
N VAL A 132 -11.29 -1.77 9.37
CA VAL A 132 -12.40 -1.73 10.33
C VAL A 132 -11.89 -1.54 11.77
N LYS A 133 -10.83 -2.25 12.16
CA LYS A 133 -10.29 -2.21 13.54
C LYS A 133 -9.64 -0.87 13.89
N TYR A 134 -8.99 -0.19 12.94
CA TYR A 134 -8.16 0.99 13.21
C TYR A 134 -8.66 2.24 12.47
N PRO A 135 -9.51 3.06 13.11
CA PRO A 135 -9.88 4.38 12.60
C PRO A 135 -8.63 5.22 12.29
N GLY A 136 -8.66 5.94 11.18
CA GLY A 136 -7.52 6.72 10.70
C GLY A 136 -6.51 5.94 9.86
N LEU A 137 -6.57 4.60 9.81
CA LEU A 137 -5.69 3.80 8.96
C LEU A 137 -5.78 4.20 7.49
N ARG A 138 -7.01 4.29 6.96
CA ARG A 138 -7.26 4.67 5.56
C ARG A 138 -6.67 6.05 5.20
N PRO A 139 -7.08 7.16 5.84
CA PRO A 139 -6.61 8.49 5.45
C PRO A 139 -5.08 8.64 5.58
N LEU A 140 -4.49 8.11 6.65
CA LEU A 140 -3.03 8.15 6.84
C LEU A 140 -2.32 7.32 5.75
N SER A 141 -2.80 6.12 5.46
CA SER A 141 -2.22 5.26 4.41
C SER A 141 -2.26 5.92 3.03
N LEU A 142 -3.37 6.59 2.67
CA LEU A 142 -3.50 7.27 1.38
C LEU A 142 -2.46 8.40 1.23
N ILE A 143 -2.25 9.20 2.28
CA ILE A 143 -1.26 10.29 2.26
C ILE A 143 0.17 9.72 2.17
N VAL A 144 0.49 8.71 2.98
CA VAL A 144 1.81 8.08 2.96
C VAL A 144 2.08 7.43 1.60
N LYS A 145 1.10 6.71 1.04
CA LYS A 145 1.19 6.15 -0.32
C LYS A 145 1.43 7.23 -1.36
N HIS A 146 0.66 8.33 -1.32
CA HIS A 146 0.81 9.43 -2.27
C HIS A 146 2.19 10.09 -2.17
N LEU A 147 2.67 10.36 -0.96
CA LEU A 147 4.00 10.93 -0.73
C LEU A 147 5.12 10.07 -1.33
N LEU A 148 5.04 8.74 -1.14
CA LEU A 148 6.04 7.82 -1.68
C LEU A 148 5.93 7.66 -3.18
N ALA A 149 4.70 7.69 -3.74
CA ALA A 149 4.48 7.68 -5.18
C ALA A 149 5.08 8.90 -5.88
N LEU A 150 4.93 10.10 -5.31
CA LEU A 150 5.55 11.33 -5.82
C LEU A 150 7.07 11.28 -5.89
N ARG A 151 7.71 10.40 -5.11
CA ARG A 151 9.17 10.24 -5.04
C ARG A 151 9.67 8.95 -5.70
N GLY A 152 8.79 8.15 -6.31
CA GLY A 152 9.15 6.86 -6.90
C GLY A 152 9.63 5.82 -5.88
N HIS A 153 9.08 5.84 -4.66
CA HIS A 153 9.47 4.95 -3.55
C HIS A 153 8.32 4.02 -3.09
N ASN A 154 7.31 3.83 -3.93
CA ASN A 154 6.11 3.01 -3.67
C ASN A 154 6.13 1.63 -4.34
N GLU A 155 7.23 1.26 -5.02
CA GLU A 155 7.37 -0.01 -5.73
C GLU A 155 8.48 -0.86 -5.11
N VAL A 156 8.17 -2.11 -4.78
CA VAL A 156 9.15 -3.06 -4.21
C VAL A 156 10.24 -3.42 -5.23
N PHE A 157 9.89 -3.45 -6.51
CA PHE A 157 10.83 -3.76 -7.59
C PHE A 157 12.02 -2.78 -7.62
N THR A 158 11.75 -1.48 -7.42
CA THR A 158 12.76 -0.42 -7.32
C THR A 158 13.31 -0.24 -5.89
N GLY A 159 12.98 -1.17 -4.98
CA GLY A 159 13.44 -1.17 -3.59
C GLY A 159 12.70 -0.22 -2.66
N GLY A 160 11.59 0.37 -3.10
CA GLY A 160 10.66 1.14 -2.27
C GLY A 160 9.79 0.25 -1.37
N LEU A 161 8.86 0.88 -0.64
CA LEU A 161 7.91 0.17 0.22
C LEU A 161 6.67 -0.26 -0.57
N GLY A 162 6.31 -1.54 -0.47
CA GLY A 162 5.06 -2.06 -1.02
C GLY A 162 3.83 -1.57 -0.26
N GLY A 163 2.67 -1.58 -0.93
CA GLY A 163 1.41 -1.09 -0.35
C GLY A 163 1.02 -1.76 0.98
N TYR A 164 1.22 -3.08 1.10
CA TYR A 164 0.93 -3.81 2.34
C TYR A 164 1.88 -3.44 3.48
N ALA A 165 3.18 -3.24 3.18
CA ALA A 165 4.16 -2.77 4.16
C ALA A 165 3.82 -1.37 4.68
N ILE A 166 3.37 -0.46 3.80
CA ILE A 166 2.90 0.88 4.19
C ILE A 166 1.72 0.76 5.17
N VAL A 167 0.72 -0.07 4.86
CA VAL A 167 -0.44 -0.30 5.75
C VAL A 167 0.03 -0.82 7.11
N CYS A 168 0.95 -1.79 7.13
CA CYS A 168 1.47 -2.34 8.38
C CYS A 168 2.23 -1.29 9.22
N LEU A 169 3.01 -0.40 8.60
CA LEU A 169 3.65 0.71 9.33
C LEU A 169 2.62 1.66 9.94
N VAL A 170 1.55 2.00 9.20
CA VAL A 170 0.49 2.87 9.74
C VAL A 170 -0.29 2.17 10.87
N VAL A 171 -0.59 0.88 10.74
CA VAL A 171 -1.22 0.10 11.82
C VAL A 171 -0.33 0.06 13.05
N SER A 172 0.96 -0.24 12.88
CA SER A 172 1.93 -0.24 13.98
C SER A 172 1.99 1.12 14.68
N PHE A 173 2.00 2.21 13.92
CA PHE A 173 1.95 3.54 14.51
C PHE A 173 0.66 3.76 15.33
N LEU A 174 -0.51 3.42 14.80
CA LEU A 174 -1.77 3.58 15.53
C LEU A 174 -1.84 2.70 16.79
N GLN A 175 -1.33 1.48 16.72
CA GLN A 175 -1.21 0.55 17.86
C GLN A 175 -0.28 1.09 18.96
N MET A 176 0.85 1.69 18.58
CA MET A 176 1.90 2.10 19.52
C MET A 176 1.80 3.58 19.94
N HIS A 177 0.93 4.36 19.30
CA HIS A 177 0.75 5.78 19.65
C HIS A 177 0.02 5.92 21.00
N PRO A 178 0.65 6.48 22.05
CA PRO A 178 0.14 6.38 23.42
C PRO A 178 -1.29 6.88 23.61
N LYS A 179 -1.66 7.99 22.96
CA LYS A 179 -3.02 8.56 23.08
C LYS A 179 -4.07 7.80 22.28
N VAL A 180 -3.67 7.08 21.23
CA VAL A 180 -4.60 6.27 20.43
C VAL A 180 -4.82 4.95 21.15
N ALA A 181 -3.72 4.29 21.57
CA ALA A 181 -3.76 3.04 22.32
C ALA A 181 -4.53 3.15 23.64
N SER A 182 -4.41 4.27 24.35
CA SER A 182 -5.16 4.51 25.59
C SER A 182 -6.61 4.96 25.37
N GLY A 183 -7.04 5.21 24.12
CA GLY A 183 -8.34 5.78 23.81
C GLY A 183 -8.50 7.26 24.23
N ALA A 184 -7.40 7.96 24.57
CA ALA A 184 -7.44 9.36 24.99
C ALA A 184 -7.80 10.33 23.85
N ILE A 185 -7.63 9.93 22.59
CA ILE A 185 -8.05 10.70 21.41
C ILE A 185 -8.77 9.82 20.39
N ASP A 186 -9.71 10.41 19.65
CA ASP A 186 -10.24 9.82 18.42
C ASP A 186 -9.26 10.08 17.25
N PRO A 187 -8.70 9.04 16.60
CA PRO A 187 -7.82 9.22 15.46
C PRO A 187 -8.44 10.03 14.31
N MET A 188 -9.73 9.86 14.04
CA MET A 188 -10.40 10.53 12.91
C MET A 188 -10.50 12.03 13.11
N GLN A 189 -10.53 12.52 14.35
CA GLN A 189 -10.53 13.94 14.69
C GLN A 189 -9.11 14.54 14.79
N ASN A 190 -8.07 13.71 14.77
CA ASN A 190 -6.69 14.11 15.05
C ASN A 190 -5.68 13.70 13.95
N LEU A 191 -6.17 13.33 12.76
CA LEU A 191 -5.37 12.91 11.60
C LEU A 191 -4.19 13.83 11.29
N GLY A 192 -4.36 15.15 11.42
CA GLY A 192 -3.28 16.11 11.14
C GLY A 192 -2.08 15.94 12.06
N VAL A 193 -2.31 15.85 13.38
CA VAL A 193 -1.24 15.65 14.36
C VAL A 193 -0.68 14.24 14.25
N LEU A 194 -1.55 13.23 14.10
CA LEU A 194 -1.13 11.84 13.91
C LEU A 194 -0.26 11.66 12.67
N LEU A 195 -0.52 12.40 11.58
CA LEU A 195 0.32 12.38 10.39
C LEU A 195 1.71 12.97 10.66
N LEU A 196 1.79 14.07 11.41
CA LEU A 196 3.07 14.65 11.84
C LEU A 196 3.86 13.66 12.71
N ASP A 197 3.20 13.06 13.70
CA ASP A 197 3.81 12.11 14.63
C ASP A 197 4.27 10.84 13.91
N PHE A 198 3.52 10.37 12.91
CA PHE A 198 3.93 9.26 12.04
C PHE A 198 5.24 9.59 11.30
N PHE A 199 5.32 10.77 10.66
CA PHE A 199 6.54 11.17 9.95
C PHE A 199 7.71 11.44 10.89
N GLN A 200 7.44 11.94 12.10
CA GLN A 200 8.47 12.09 13.13
C GLN A 200 9.02 10.73 13.55
N LEU A 201 8.13 9.77 13.86
CA LEU A 201 8.52 8.43 14.28
C LEU A 201 9.38 7.77 13.21
N TYR A 202 8.84 7.56 12.01
CA TYR A 202 9.55 6.79 10.97
C TYR A 202 10.61 7.58 10.20
N GLY A 203 10.64 8.90 10.32
CA GLY A 203 11.64 9.76 9.68
C GLY A 203 12.82 10.14 10.58
N LEU A 204 12.64 10.15 11.91
CA LEU A 204 13.65 10.62 12.85
C LEU A 204 13.97 9.63 13.99
N ASN A 205 12.94 8.99 14.57
CA ASN A 205 13.09 8.33 15.86
C ASN A 205 13.19 6.79 15.75
N PHE A 206 12.64 6.21 14.68
CA PHE A 206 12.61 4.76 14.48
C PHE A 206 13.99 4.26 14.04
N ASN A 207 14.61 3.42 14.88
CA ASN A 207 15.91 2.85 14.59
C ASN A 207 15.77 1.68 13.60
N LEU A 208 16.02 1.99 12.33
CA LEU A 208 15.90 1.04 11.22
C LEU A 208 16.88 -0.14 11.32
N ASP A 209 18.00 0.01 12.00
CA ASP A 209 19.03 -1.04 12.10
C ASP A 209 18.63 -2.15 13.07
N VAL A 210 17.99 -1.80 14.20
CA VAL A 210 17.77 -2.75 15.30
C VAL A 210 16.30 -3.04 15.62
N VAL A 211 15.35 -2.23 15.13
CA VAL A 211 13.93 -2.37 15.50
C VAL A 211 13.08 -2.90 14.35
N GLY A 212 12.39 -4.01 14.58
CA GLY A 212 11.38 -4.58 13.70
C GLY A 212 9.95 -4.35 14.21
N VAL A 213 8.99 -4.48 13.30
CA VAL A 213 7.56 -4.21 13.55
C VAL A 213 6.76 -5.52 13.47
N ASP A 214 5.89 -5.74 14.47
CA ASP A 214 4.91 -6.82 14.47
C ASP A 214 3.53 -6.24 14.81
N VAL A 215 2.60 -6.29 13.85
CA VAL A 215 1.26 -5.69 14.00
C VAL A 215 0.21 -6.68 14.50
N ARG A 216 0.59 -7.91 14.85
CA ARG A 216 -0.35 -8.91 15.38
C ARG A 216 -0.79 -8.54 16.79
N GLY A 217 -2.01 -8.94 17.15
CA GLY A 217 -2.62 -8.57 18.43
C GLY A 217 -2.77 -7.05 18.56
N GLU A 218 -2.13 -6.50 19.59
CA GLU A 218 -2.11 -5.07 19.91
C GLU A 218 -0.84 -4.34 19.44
N GLY A 219 -0.01 -5.01 18.63
CA GLY A 219 1.22 -4.44 18.09
C GLY A 219 2.39 -4.53 19.06
N SER A 220 3.59 -4.70 18.51
CA SER A 220 4.83 -4.67 19.26
C SER A 220 6.03 -4.32 18.38
N TYR A 221 7.10 -3.89 19.03
CA TYR A 221 8.42 -3.80 18.41
C TYR A 221 9.30 -4.95 18.91
N TYR A 222 10.13 -5.49 18.03
CA TYR A 222 11.10 -6.53 18.39
C TYR A 222 12.51 -6.12 18.02
N ASP A 223 13.48 -6.68 18.76
CA ASP A 223 14.91 -6.52 18.47
C ASP A 223 15.31 -7.45 17.32
N LYS A 224 15.81 -6.89 16.22
CA LYS A 224 16.27 -7.63 15.04
C LYS A 224 17.53 -8.44 15.32
N VAL A 225 18.39 -7.98 16.23
CA VAL A 225 19.70 -8.57 16.53
C VAL A 225 19.54 -9.77 17.45
N ARG A 226 18.57 -9.74 18.37
CA ARG A 226 18.29 -10.85 19.30
C ARG A 226 17.30 -11.89 18.77
N GLY A 227 16.64 -11.61 17.64
CA GLY A 227 15.70 -12.53 17.01
C GLY A 227 16.39 -13.68 16.24
N VAL A 228 15.79 -14.87 16.29
CA VAL A 228 16.25 -16.11 15.60
C VAL A 228 16.42 -15.92 14.08
N SER A 229 15.88 -14.84 13.49
CA SER A 229 15.93 -14.61 12.06
C SER A 229 17.22 -13.98 11.53
N GLY A 230 18.10 -13.39 12.34
CA GLY A 230 19.43 -12.93 11.89
C GLY A 230 19.48 -11.92 10.74
N ILE A 231 18.33 -11.43 10.23
CA ILE A 231 18.28 -10.57 9.06
C ILE A 231 18.07 -9.12 9.51
N SER A 232 19.18 -8.45 9.84
CA SER A 232 19.20 -7.01 10.13
C SER A 232 19.33 -6.15 8.87
N CYS A 233 19.70 -6.75 7.74
CA CYS A 233 20.05 -6.03 6.52
C CYS A 233 19.95 -6.91 5.27
N ARG A 234 19.53 -6.32 4.15
CA ARG A 234 19.75 -6.90 2.82
C ARG A 234 21.01 -6.27 2.24
N ASN A 235 22.07 -7.07 2.03
CA ASN A 235 23.36 -6.60 1.51
C ASN A 235 24.01 -5.49 2.38
N GLY A 236 23.90 -5.57 3.71
CA GLY A 236 24.48 -4.59 4.63
C GLY A 236 23.72 -3.26 4.75
N ARG A 237 22.54 -3.13 4.13
CA ARG A 237 21.66 -1.95 4.28
C ARG A 237 20.49 -2.23 5.22
N ALA A 238 20.25 -1.31 6.14
CA ALA A 238 19.07 -1.33 7.00
C ALA A 238 17.78 -1.18 6.17
N VAL A 239 16.81 -2.04 6.47
CA VAL A 239 15.49 -2.05 5.84
C VAL A 239 14.41 -2.04 6.90
N PHE A 240 13.20 -1.59 6.55
CA PHE A 240 12.05 -1.84 7.41
C PHE A 240 11.89 -3.37 7.53
N SER A 241 11.87 -3.88 8.77
CA SER A 241 11.60 -5.29 9.03
C SER A 241 10.21 -5.38 9.62
N ILE A 242 9.31 -6.06 8.92
CA ILE A 242 7.90 -6.11 9.25
C ILE A 242 7.47 -7.56 9.13
N LYS A 243 7.09 -8.19 10.26
CA LYS A 243 6.54 -9.55 10.24
C LYS A 243 5.20 -9.55 9.52
N ASP A 244 5.02 -10.46 8.58
CA ASP A 244 3.73 -10.62 7.90
C ASP A 244 2.66 -10.99 8.94
N PRO A 245 1.55 -10.24 9.01
CA PRO A 245 0.39 -10.59 9.83
C PRO A 245 -0.19 -11.99 9.57
N LEU A 246 0.03 -12.55 8.38
CA LEU A 246 -0.44 -13.87 7.97
C LEU A 246 0.60 -14.97 8.19
N ASP A 247 1.89 -14.63 8.07
CA ASP A 247 3.00 -15.56 8.26
C ASP A 247 4.20 -14.86 8.93
N ALA A 248 4.36 -15.09 10.23
CA ALA A 248 5.40 -14.43 11.02
C ALA A 248 6.84 -14.78 10.60
N SER A 249 7.03 -15.83 9.80
CA SER A 249 8.33 -16.20 9.25
C SER A 249 8.72 -15.35 8.04
N ASN A 250 7.74 -14.70 7.40
CA ASN A 250 7.93 -13.83 6.26
C ASN A 250 8.13 -12.37 6.72
N ASP A 251 9.19 -11.72 6.22
CA ASP A 251 9.44 -10.29 6.40
C ASP A 251 9.06 -9.52 5.13
N ILE A 252 7.92 -8.84 5.17
CA ILE A 252 7.37 -8.12 4.02
C ILE A 252 8.14 -6.84 3.70
N GLY A 253 8.97 -6.34 4.63
CA GLY A 253 9.80 -5.16 4.44
C GLY A 253 11.17 -5.49 3.83
N MET A 254 11.60 -6.75 3.88
CA MET A 254 12.93 -7.24 3.44
C MET A 254 13.36 -6.79 2.05
N LYS A 255 12.41 -6.72 1.11
CA LYS A 255 12.69 -6.38 -0.29
C LYS A 255 12.88 -4.87 -0.52
N SER A 256 12.61 -4.04 0.49
CA SER A 256 12.68 -2.57 0.43
C SER A 256 14.10 -2.04 0.63
N TYR A 257 15.05 -2.42 -0.23
CA TYR A 257 16.48 -2.12 -0.07
C TYR A 257 16.85 -0.62 -0.18
N ASN A 258 15.89 0.24 -0.55
CA ASN A 258 16.00 1.70 -0.54
C ASN A 258 15.23 2.34 0.64
N SER A 259 15.04 1.60 1.74
CA SER A 259 14.36 2.09 2.96
C SER A 259 14.96 3.39 3.52
N SER A 260 16.26 3.64 3.35
CA SER A 260 16.89 4.91 3.75
C SER A 260 16.34 6.13 3.00
N LEU A 261 15.95 5.97 1.72
CA LEU A 261 15.30 7.03 0.94
C LEU A 261 13.88 7.29 1.43
N VAL A 262 13.17 6.24 1.86
CA VAL A 262 11.86 6.35 2.49
C VAL A 262 11.96 7.10 3.82
N VAL A 263 12.91 6.73 4.69
CA VAL A 263 13.17 7.44 5.96
C VAL A 263 13.48 8.91 5.70
N ARG A 264 14.32 9.21 4.69
CA ARG A 264 14.63 10.60 4.30
C ARG A 264 13.38 11.34 3.79
N ALA A 265 12.52 10.67 3.03
CA ALA A 265 11.25 11.23 2.55
C ALA A 265 10.30 11.57 3.71
N PHE A 266 10.21 10.72 4.73
CA PHE A 266 9.43 10.98 5.94
C PHE A 266 10.05 12.10 6.78
N LYS A 267 11.37 12.10 6.98
CA LYS A 267 12.09 13.19 7.65
C LYS A 267 11.80 14.54 7.01
N TYR A 268 11.92 14.63 5.68
CA TYR A 268 11.64 15.85 4.95
C TYR A 268 10.18 16.29 5.11
N ALA A 269 9.23 15.36 5.04
CA ALA A 269 7.82 15.67 5.25
C ALA A 269 7.58 16.25 6.65
N TYR A 270 8.11 15.62 7.70
CA TYR A 270 8.02 16.13 9.07
C TYR A 270 8.59 17.55 9.20
N LEU A 271 9.83 17.78 8.73
CA LEU A 271 10.48 19.07 8.83
C LEU A 271 9.73 20.16 8.07
N SER A 272 9.31 19.88 6.83
CA SER A 272 8.59 20.84 5.98
C SER A 272 7.22 21.21 6.56
N MET A 273 6.47 20.22 7.05
CA MET A 273 5.16 20.48 7.66
C MET A 273 5.28 21.25 8.97
N THR A 274 6.29 20.93 9.79
CA THR A 274 6.55 21.60 11.06
C THR A 274 6.99 23.05 10.86
N ASP A 275 7.92 23.29 9.93
CA ASP A 275 8.36 24.64 9.55
C ASP A 275 7.19 25.50 9.04
N LYS A 276 6.32 24.91 8.19
CA LYS A 276 5.12 25.60 7.71
C LYS A 276 4.14 25.90 8.84
N ALA A 277 3.97 24.99 9.79
CA ALA A 277 3.11 25.19 10.95
C ALA A 277 3.60 26.36 11.82
N PHE A 278 4.89 26.42 12.12
CA PHE A 278 5.48 27.54 12.88
C PHE A 278 5.37 28.87 12.14
N SER A 279 5.63 28.87 10.83
CA SER A 279 5.51 30.07 10.00
C SER A 279 4.08 30.63 10.00
N LEU A 280 3.08 29.75 9.82
CA LEU A 280 1.67 30.14 9.86
C LEU A 280 1.24 30.62 11.25
N GLU A 281 1.72 29.99 12.32
CA GLU A 281 1.43 30.45 13.68
C GLU A 281 2.00 31.85 13.92
N ALA A 282 3.23 32.12 13.47
CA ALA A 282 3.84 33.44 13.57
C ALA A 282 3.04 34.51 12.81
N GLU A 283 2.56 34.19 11.61
CA GLU A 283 1.72 35.06 10.79
C GLU A 283 0.36 35.35 11.46
N LEU A 284 -0.32 34.32 11.97
CA LEU A 284 -1.60 34.47 12.68
C LEU A 284 -1.47 35.35 13.92
N ARG A 285 -0.38 35.18 14.69
CA ARG A 285 -0.07 36.02 15.85
C ARG A 285 0.17 37.47 15.43
N LYS A 286 0.92 37.71 14.35
CA LYS A 286 1.17 39.06 13.80
C LYS A 286 -0.13 39.76 13.39
N ASN A 287 -1.07 39.01 12.82
CA ASN A 287 -2.35 39.51 12.32
C ASN A 287 -3.46 39.58 13.39
N LYS A 288 -3.15 39.35 14.67
CA LYS A 288 -4.11 39.37 15.81
C LYS A 288 -5.33 38.45 15.64
N TYR A 289 -5.22 37.39 14.85
CA TYR A 289 -6.26 36.36 14.83
C TYR A 289 -6.26 35.65 16.18
N LYS A 290 -7.34 35.82 16.96
CA LYS A 290 -7.54 35.06 18.20
C LYS A 290 -7.96 33.62 17.83
N LYS A 291 -7.36 32.65 18.53
CA LYS A 291 -7.66 31.21 18.43
C LYS A 291 -9.14 30.93 18.64
#